data_AF-A0A1H1Q0E5-F1
#
_entry.id   AF-A0A1H1Q0E5-F1
#
_cell.length_a   1.000
_cell.length_b   1.000
_cell.length_c   1.000
_cell.angle_alpha   90.00
_cell.angle_beta   90.00
_cell.angle_gamma   90.00
#
_symmetry.space_group_name_H-M   'P 1'
#
loop_
_entity.id
_entity.type
_entity.pdbx_description
1 polymer ?
#
loop_
_entity_poly.entity_id
_entity_poly.type
_entity_poly.pdbx_seq_one_letter_code
_entity_poly.pdbx_strand_id
1 'polypeptide(L)'
;METAVALPSLWIDWCTVTGTPALLRDEATISRFIHQAHPSRSVLKALHPVVTTRAPAWPATLREDPSALRLLLRAGAHLSRGRGTAWSTRLRTRRLLFAAVLIAPKGQGGLGLTRATIRSLTPHRFEQHLPDLETSVEQVECVNCTVWAWLDVLGANSDWSRGGVRKLIHQLDQRTNCARHQGAAPSSAWKNWPNFANLLPAIDRWGWVEPYSSMHPSSLSTLIKQLELLYETPPEPVEDPLPLPPVSASRISPEEEARILARADEVNARVAALLREYG
;
A
#
# COMPACT_ATOMS: atom_id res chain seq x y z
N MET A 1 7.83 -35.21 18.39
CA MET A 1 8.36 -34.78 19.70
C MET A 1 8.70 -33.30 19.59
N GLU A 2 7.78 -32.43 19.98
CA GLU A 2 8.04 -30.98 20.07
C GLU A 2 8.96 -30.76 21.28
N THR A 3 10.13 -30.16 21.03
CA THR A 3 11.05 -29.75 22.09
C THR A 3 10.40 -28.63 22.89
N ALA A 4 10.09 -28.90 24.17
CA ALA A 4 9.63 -27.89 25.10
C ALA A 4 10.71 -26.79 25.21
N VAL A 5 10.47 -25.65 24.58
CA VAL A 5 11.39 -24.50 24.65
C VAL A 5 11.37 -23.98 26.09
N ALA A 6 12.52 -24.07 26.76
CA ALA A 6 12.68 -23.53 28.11
C ALA A 6 12.41 -22.02 28.11
N LEU A 7 11.53 -21.57 29.01
CA LEU A 7 11.20 -20.15 29.16
C LEU A 7 12.37 -19.40 29.83
N PRO A 8 12.65 -18.14 29.43
CA PRO A 8 13.67 -17.32 30.10
C PRO A 8 13.37 -17.12 31.59
N SER A 9 14.40 -17.20 32.44
CA SER A 9 14.27 -17.02 33.91
C SER A 9 13.59 -15.69 34.28
N LEU A 10 13.99 -14.60 33.63
CA LEU A 10 13.42 -13.26 33.88
C LEU A 10 11.90 -13.20 33.69
N TRP A 11 11.34 -14.00 32.77
CA TRP A 11 9.89 -14.09 32.58
C TRP A 11 9.22 -14.89 33.68
N ILE A 12 9.82 -16.01 34.08
CA ILE A 12 9.33 -16.82 35.19
C ILE A 12 9.30 -15.99 36.47
N ASP A 13 10.38 -15.26 36.75
CA ASP A 13 10.49 -14.41 37.93
C ASP A 13 9.41 -13.31 37.95
N TRP A 14 9.20 -12.64 36.82
CA TRP A 14 8.15 -11.63 36.69
C TRP A 14 6.74 -12.22 36.82
N CYS A 15 6.48 -13.39 36.22
CA CYS A 15 5.22 -14.10 36.35
C CYS A 15 4.92 -14.48 37.80
N THR A 16 5.93 -14.98 38.52
CA THR A 16 5.82 -15.30 39.95
C THR A 16 5.51 -14.07 40.79
N VAL A 17 6.16 -12.93 40.52
CA VAL A 17 5.93 -11.67 41.27
C VAL A 17 4.56 -11.06 40.98
N THR A 18 4.08 -11.15 39.74
CA THR A 18 2.81 -10.52 39.33
C THR A 18 1.59 -11.45 39.44
N GLY A 19 1.79 -12.72 39.80
CA GLY A 19 0.73 -13.73 39.78
C GLY A 19 0.24 -14.09 38.37
N THR A 20 0.99 -13.72 37.34
CA THR A 20 0.64 -13.99 35.94
C THR A 20 1.02 -15.42 35.57
N PRO A 21 0.13 -16.25 34.99
CA PRO A 21 0.49 -17.59 34.56
C PRO A 21 1.62 -17.58 33.52
N ALA A 22 2.70 -18.33 33.75
CA ALA A 22 3.90 -18.33 32.89
C ALA A 22 3.63 -18.77 31.43
N LEU A 23 2.56 -19.52 31.20
CA LEU A 23 2.13 -19.97 29.87
C LEU A 23 1.32 -18.90 29.11
N LEU A 24 0.77 -17.90 29.80
CA LEU A 24 -0.06 -16.84 29.22
C LEU A 24 0.82 -15.78 28.54
N ARG A 25 1.08 -15.97 27.25
CA ARG A 25 1.98 -15.13 26.43
C ARG A 25 1.21 -14.33 25.36
N ASP A 26 0.06 -13.78 25.73
CA ASP A 26 -0.68 -12.86 24.85
C ASP A 26 0.00 -11.48 24.76
N GLU A 27 -0.41 -10.69 23.77
CA GLU A 27 0.20 -9.39 23.47
C GLU A 27 0.08 -8.39 24.64
N ALA A 28 -1.04 -8.43 25.36
CA ALA A 28 -1.27 -7.57 26.52
C ALA A 28 -0.34 -7.93 27.69
N THR A 29 -0.09 -9.22 27.91
CA THR A 29 0.77 -9.71 28.98
C THR A 29 2.24 -9.48 28.66
N ILE A 30 2.66 -9.68 27.41
CA ILE A 30 4.01 -9.33 26.95
C ILE A 30 4.24 -7.81 27.05
N SER A 31 3.25 -6.98 26.70
CA SER A 31 3.36 -5.52 26.80
C SER A 31 3.53 -5.05 28.25
N ARG A 32 2.81 -5.65 29.20
CA ARG A 32 2.99 -5.36 30.63
C ARG A 32 4.38 -5.77 31.13
N PHE A 33 4.85 -6.94 30.73
CA PHE A 33 6.20 -7.40 31.05
C PHE A 33 7.28 -6.46 30.49
N ILE A 34 7.13 -5.97 29.25
CA ILE A 34 8.06 -5.00 28.66
C ILE A 34 8.13 -3.71 29.48
N HIS A 35 6.98 -3.20 29.91
CA HIS A 35 6.91 -1.96 30.68
C HIS A 35 7.42 -2.08 32.11
N GLN A 36 7.31 -3.25 32.73
CA GLN A 36 7.67 -3.42 34.14
C GLN A 36 9.08 -3.98 34.34
N ALA A 37 9.49 -4.93 33.51
CA ALA A 37 10.75 -5.65 33.69
C ALA A 37 11.86 -5.15 32.75
N HIS A 38 11.54 -4.29 31.78
CA HIS A 38 12.47 -3.77 30.77
C HIS A 38 13.43 -4.84 30.20
N PRO A 39 12.89 -5.97 29.73
CA PRO A 39 13.69 -7.11 29.30
C PRO A 39 14.55 -6.77 28.09
N SER A 40 15.70 -7.43 27.97
CA SER A 40 16.54 -7.31 26.79
C SER A 40 15.86 -7.90 25.54
N ARG A 41 16.31 -7.47 24.35
CA ARG A 41 15.80 -7.99 23.07
C ARG A 41 15.94 -9.51 22.94
N SER A 42 16.96 -10.12 23.56
CA SER A 42 17.16 -11.57 23.54
C SER A 42 16.11 -12.32 24.35
N VAL A 43 15.72 -11.78 25.52
CA VAL A 43 14.64 -12.36 26.36
C VAL A 43 13.31 -12.27 25.64
N LEU A 44 12.98 -11.14 25.02
CA LEU A 44 11.75 -10.99 24.23
C LEU A 44 11.69 -11.96 23.06
N LYS A 45 12.81 -12.15 22.35
CA LYS A 45 12.90 -13.09 21.23
C LYS A 45 12.68 -14.55 21.65
N ALA A 46 13.11 -14.92 22.85
CA ALA A 46 12.92 -16.26 23.41
C ALA A 46 11.49 -16.49 23.95
N LEU A 47 10.77 -15.41 24.31
CA LEU A 47 9.39 -15.50 24.80
C LEU A 47 8.37 -15.64 23.69
N HIS A 48 8.60 -14.96 22.57
CA HIS A 48 7.80 -15.17 21.37
C HIS A 48 8.04 -16.60 20.86
N PRO A 49 6.99 -17.42 20.68
CA PRO A 49 7.13 -18.70 20.01
C PRO A 49 7.89 -18.49 18.70
N VAL A 50 8.86 -19.36 18.40
CA VAL A 50 9.36 -19.45 17.03
C VAL A 50 8.20 -19.97 16.22
N VAL A 51 7.43 -19.05 15.62
CA VAL A 51 6.40 -19.39 14.65
C VAL A 51 7.15 -19.90 13.41
N THR A 52 7.46 -21.20 13.40
CA THR A 52 8.05 -21.92 12.27
C THR A 52 7.05 -22.12 11.14
N THR A 53 5.76 -21.90 11.37
CA THR A 53 4.72 -21.88 10.34
C THR A 53 4.40 -20.43 9.95
N ARG A 54 5.29 -19.87 9.12
CA ARG A 54 5.10 -18.57 8.47
C ARG A 54 3.93 -18.70 7.48
N ALA A 55 2.71 -18.41 7.92
CA ALA A 55 1.55 -18.33 7.03
C ALA A 55 1.94 -17.46 5.81
N PRO A 56 1.83 -17.97 4.58
CA PRO A 56 2.23 -17.19 3.41
C PRO A 56 1.37 -15.93 3.36
N ALA A 57 1.98 -14.84 2.92
CA ALA A 57 1.27 -13.58 2.79
C ALA A 57 0.18 -13.60 1.70
N TRP A 58 0.16 -14.67 0.88
CA TRP A 58 -0.83 -14.94 -0.17
C TRP A 58 -2.08 -15.65 0.37
N PRO A 59 -3.29 -15.26 -0.07
CA PRO A 59 -4.53 -15.98 0.24
C PRO A 59 -4.43 -17.49 0.01
N ALA A 60 -5.01 -18.27 0.93
CA ALA A 60 -4.98 -19.73 0.81
C ALA A 60 -5.78 -20.23 -0.40
N THR A 61 -6.91 -19.58 -0.69
CA THR A 61 -7.79 -19.89 -1.82
C THR A 61 -7.11 -19.68 -3.18
N LEU A 62 -6.10 -18.82 -3.25
CA LEU A 62 -5.38 -18.46 -4.47
C LEU A 62 -4.07 -19.23 -4.65
N ARG A 63 -3.70 -20.10 -3.71
CA ARG A 63 -2.37 -20.74 -3.68
C ARG A 63 -2.19 -21.76 -4.80
N GLU A 64 -3.23 -22.53 -5.06
CA GLU A 64 -3.19 -23.65 -6.01
C GLU A 64 -3.49 -23.21 -7.46
N ASP A 65 -3.98 -21.99 -7.67
CA ASP A 65 -4.21 -21.47 -9.01
C ASP A 65 -2.96 -20.71 -9.53
N PRO A 66 -2.23 -21.27 -10.52
CA PRO A 66 -1.06 -20.61 -11.11
C PRO A 66 -1.42 -19.31 -11.83
N SER A 67 -2.68 -19.11 -12.22
CA SER A 67 -3.16 -17.90 -12.88
C SER A 67 -3.66 -16.81 -11.92
N ALA A 68 -3.67 -17.05 -10.60
CA ALA A 68 -4.34 -16.18 -9.65
C ALA A 68 -3.82 -14.73 -9.66
N LEU A 69 -2.50 -14.55 -9.66
CA LEU A 69 -1.90 -13.21 -9.75
C LEU A 69 -2.31 -12.53 -11.06
N ARG A 70 -2.24 -13.24 -12.18
CA ARG A 70 -2.59 -12.71 -13.51
C ARG A 70 -4.06 -12.25 -13.57
N LEU A 71 -4.98 -13.07 -13.05
CA LEU A 71 -6.40 -12.74 -12.97
C LEU A 71 -6.66 -11.51 -12.09
N LEU A 72 -5.95 -11.40 -10.95
CA LEU A 72 -6.01 -10.22 -10.09
C LEU A 72 -5.49 -8.96 -10.79
N LEU A 73 -4.36 -9.06 -11.49
CA LEU A 73 -3.81 -7.95 -12.28
C LEU A 73 -4.78 -7.51 -13.37
N ARG A 74 -5.45 -8.46 -14.04
CA ARG A 74 -6.49 -8.16 -15.04
C ARG A 74 -7.69 -7.44 -14.42
N ALA A 75 -8.24 -7.99 -13.33
CA ALA A 75 -9.40 -7.42 -12.64
C ALA A 75 -9.11 -5.99 -12.13
N GLY A 76 -7.96 -5.79 -11.48
CA GLY A 76 -7.58 -4.46 -10.99
C GLY A 76 -7.10 -3.51 -12.09
N ALA A 77 -6.64 -4.01 -13.24
CA ALA A 77 -6.34 -3.18 -14.41
C ALA A 77 -7.58 -2.42 -14.88
N HIS A 78 -8.76 -3.04 -14.88
CA HIS A 78 -10.00 -2.35 -15.22
C HIS A 78 -10.31 -1.21 -14.25
N LEU A 79 -10.23 -1.45 -12.95
CA LEU A 79 -10.50 -0.44 -11.93
C LEU A 79 -9.49 0.71 -11.94
N SER A 80 -8.20 0.41 -12.13
CA SER A 80 -7.15 1.44 -12.17
C SER A 80 -7.20 2.32 -13.42
N ARG A 81 -7.78 1.83 -14.53
CA ARG A 81 -7.84 2.53 -15.82
C ARG A 81 -9.14 3.28 -16.07
N GLY A 82 -10.27 2.79 -15.55
CA GLY A 82 -11.59 3.31 -15.88
C GLY A 82 -11.70 4.82 -15.67
N ARG A 83 -12.15 5.55 -16.70
CA ARG A 83 -12.36 7.01 -16.61
C ARG A 83 -13.44 7.39 -15.61
N GLY A 84 -14.42 6.49 -15.42
CA GLY A 84 -15.46 6.62 -14.40
C GLY A 84 -15.00 6.29 -12.98
N THR A 85 -13.79 5.73 -12.79
CA THR A 85 -13.31 5.34 -11.47
C THR A 85 -12.71 6.53 -10.73
N ALA A 86 -13.24 6.81 -9.52
CA ALA A 86 -12.72 7.84 -8.64
C ALA A 86 -11.20 7.67 -8.42
N TRP A 87 -10.47 8.78 -8.39
CA TRP A 87 -9.02 8.80 -8.21
C TRP A 87 -8.54 8.01 -6.99
N SER A 88 -9.19 8.19 -5.84
CA SER A 88 -8.86 7.48 -4.61
C SER A 88 -9.03 5.97 -4.75
N THR A 89 -10.05 5.51 -5.48
CA THR A 89 -10.24 4.10 -5.82
C THR A 89 -9.11 3.60 -6.72
N ARG A 90 -8.73 4.35 -7.77
CA ARG A 90 -7.59 3.98 -8.65
C ARG A 90 -6.30 3.82 -7.86
N LEU A 91 -6.00 4.74 -6.93
CA LEU A 91 -4.82 4.66 -6.06
C LEU A 91 -4.85 3.45 -5.13
N ARG A 92 -6.00 3.18 -4.50
CA ARG A 92 -6.18 2.01 -3.63
C ARG A 92 -6.01 0.71 -4.40
N THR A 93 -6.53 0.64 -5.63
CA THR A 93 -6.32 -0.51 -6.52
C THR A 93 -4.85 -0.66 -6.89
N ARG A 94 -4.14 0.41 -7.27
CA ARG A 94 -2.68 0.34 -7.56
C ARG A 94 -1.88 -0.18 -6.37
N ARG A 95 -2.19 0.32 -5.15
CA ARG A 95 -1.61 -0.17 -3.90
C ARG A 95 -1.88 -1.66 -3.69
N LEU A 96 -3.12 -2.08 -3.91
CA LEU A 96 -3.58 -3.46 -3.74
C LEU A 96 -2.86 -4.41 -4.72
N LEU A 97 -2.81 -4.06 -6.00
CA LEU A 97 -2.13 -4.85 -7.03
C LEU A 97 -0.61 -4.91 -6.80
N PHE A 98 0.00 -3.80 -6.40
CA PHE A 98 1.41 -3.81 -6.03
C PHE A 98 1.67 -4.72 -4.84
N ALA A 99 0.83 -4.65 -3.80
CA ALA A 99 0.92 -5.57 -2.67
C ALA A 99 0.82 -7.02 -3.16
N ALA A 100 -0.16 -7.34 -4.03
CA ALA A 100 -0.33 -8.67 -4.61
C ALA A 100 0.94 -9.20 -5.27
N VAL A 101 1.63 -8.38 -6.08
CA VAL A 101 2.91 -8.74 -6.71
C VAL A 101 3.97 -9.07 -5.65
N LEU A 102 4.06 -8.30 -4.57
CA LEU A 102 5.04 -8.55 -3.51
C LEU A 102 4.79 -9.90 -2.81
N ILE A 103 3.53 -10.24 -2.53
CA ILE A 103 3.17 -11.40 -1.70
C ILE A 103 2.90 -12.69 -2.49
N ALA A 104 2.54 -12.59 -3.77
CA ALA A 104 2.24 -13.73 -4.62
C ALA A 104 3.46 -14.65 -4.76
N PRO A 105 3.29 -15.98 -4.80
CA PRO A 105 4.39 -16.92 -4.98
C PRO A 105 5.17 -16.65 -6.27
N LYS A 106 6.48 -16.96 -6.27
CA LYS A 106 7.32 -16.86 -7.47
C LYS A 106 6.80 -17.67 -8.64
N GLY A 107 6.26 -18.86 -8.38
CA GLY A 107 5.63 -19.70 -9.41
C GLY A 107 4.36 -19.13 -10.05
N GLN A 108 3.81 -18.04 -9.50
CA GLN A 108 2.68 -17.29 -10.08
C GLN A 108 3.12 -15.95 -10.69
N GLY A 109 4.44 -15.68 -10.79
CA GLY A 109 5.00 -14.43 -11.29
C GLY A 109 5.16 -13.31 -10.25
N GLY A 110 4.96 -13.62 -8.96
CA GLY A 110 5.17 -12.69 -7.84
C GLY A 110 6.57 -12.77 -7.23
N LEU A 111 6.82 -12.00 -6.16
CA LEU A 111 8.12 -12.00 -5.46
C LEU A 111 8.19 -12.96 -4.26
N GLY A 112 7.06 -13.48 -3.78
CA GLY A 112 6.99 -14.38 -2.64
C GLY A 112 7.46 -13.76 -1.31
N LEU A 113 7.40 -12.44 -1.18
CA LEU A 113 7.89 -11.74 -0.01
C LEU A 113 6.98 -11.97 1.19
N THR A 114 7.62 -12.14 2.34
CA THR A 114 6.89 -12.32 3.60
C THR A 114 6.47 -10.97 4.18
N ARG A 115 5.46 -10.97 5.06
CA ARG A 115 5.02 -9.74 5.76
C ARG A 115 6.18 -9.02 6.45
N ALA A 116 7.08 -9.77 7.08
CA ALA A 116 8.26 -9.22 7.75
C ALA A 116 9.24 -8.60 6.74
N THR A 117 9.45 -9.27 5.60
CA THR A 117 10.29 -8.74 4.52
C THR A 117 9.71 -7.42 4.00
N ILE A 118 8.42 -7.39 3.68
CA ILE A 118 7.72 -6.20 3.16
C ILE A 118 7.80 -5.03 4.14
N ARG A 119 7.63 -5.28 5.44
CA ARG A 119 7.77 -4.26 6.51
C ARG A 119 9.19 -3.72 6.68
N SER A 120 10.18 -4.37 6.11
CA SER A 120 11.59 -3.99 6.19
C SER A 120 12.19 -3.61 4.85
N LEU A 121 11.36 -3.47 3.80
CA LEU A 121 11.81 -3.07 2.48
C LEU A 121 12.25 -1.60 2.51
N THR A 122 13.49 -1.36 2.11
CA THR A 122 14.06 -0.05 1.81
C THR A 122 14.16 0.11 0.29
N PRO A 123 14.35 1.34 -0.26
CA PRO A 123 14.41 1.52 -1.71
C PRO A 123 15.50 0.64 -2.32
N HIS A 124 16.65 0.59 -1.65
CA HIS A 124 17.78 -0.24 -2.03
C HIS A 124 17.46 -1.74 -2.03
N ARG A 125 16.80 -2.25 -0.98
CA ARG A 125 16.41 -3.66 -0.91
C ARG A 125 15.36 -4.03 -1.96
N PHE A 126 14.45 -3.11 -2.28
CA PHE A 126 13.46 -3.34 -3.32
C PHE A 126 14.08 -3.30 -4.72
N GLU A 127 15.04 -2.40 -4.97
CA GLU A 127 15.77 -2.32 -6.24
C GLU A 127 16.47 -3.65 -6.58
N GLN A 128 16.96 -4.37 -5.57
CA GLN A 128 17.54 -5.71 -5.72
C GLN A 128 16.51 -6.76 -6.21
N HIS A 129 15.21 -6.53 -6.02
CA HIS A 129 14.14 -7.42 -6.49
C HIS A 129 13.59 -7.03 -7.87
N LEU A 130 13.94 -5.86 -8.42
CA LEU A 130 13.46 -5.46 -9.75
C LEU A 130 13.85 -6.45 -10.86
N PRO A 131 15.06 -7.04 -10.87
CA PRO A 131 15.41 -8.07 -11.87
C PRO A 131 14.59 -9.36 -11.74
N ASP A 132 14.05 -9.64 -10.55
CA ASP A 132 13.26 -10.86 -10.28
C ASP A 132 11.80 -10.75 -10.75
N LEU A 133 11.34 -9.54 -11.10
CA LEU A 133 9.99 -9.33 -11.63
C LEU A 133 9.93 -9.88 -13.05
N GLU A 134 9.35 -11.07 -13.20
CA GLU A 134 9.25 -11.77 -14.49
C GLU A 134 8.75 -10.84 -15.61
N THR A 135 9.47 -10.86 -16.72
CA THR A 135 9.09 -10.22 -17.99
C THR A 135 7.93 -10.99 -18.64
N SER A 136 6.74 -10.91 -18.04
CA SER A 136 5.54 -11.46 -18.69
C SER A 136 5.21 -10.64 -19.94
N VAL A 137 5.16 -11.33 -21.09
CA VAL A 137 4.97 -10.78 -22.43
C VAL A 137 3.49 -10.43 -22.70
N GLU A 138 2.57 -10.83 -21.81
CA GLU A 138 1.14 -10.55 -21.96
C GLU A 138 0.79 -9.09 -21.62
N GLN A 139 0.15 -8.42 -22.59
CA GLN A 139 0.18 -6.96 -22.74
C GLN A 139 -0.68 -6.17 -21.74
N VAL A 140 -1.62 -6.81 -21.06
CA VAL A 140 -2.60 -6.15 -20.16
C VAL A 140 -2.30 -6.41 -18.67
N GLU A 141 -1.53 -7.45 -18.37
CA GLU A 141 -1.40 -8.11 -17.07
C GLU A 141 0.03 -8.05 -16.52
N CYS A 142 0.80 -7.07 -16.98
CA CYS A 142 2.23 -7.00 -16.69
C CYS A 142 2.51 -6.67 -15.21
N VAL A 143 3.33 -7.52 -14.59
CA VAL A 143 3.84 -7.32 -13.23
C VAL A 143 4.65 -6.02 -13.13
N ASN A 144 5.51 -5.74 -14.13
CA ASN A 144 6.32 -4.52 -14.17
C ASN A 144 5.48 -3.25 -14.29
N CYS A 145 4.42 -3.26 -15.12
CA CYS A 145 3.42 -2.16 -15.17
C CYS A 145 2.91 -1.82 -13.77
N THR A 146 2.47 -2.86 -13.06
CA THR A 146 1.82 -2.73 -11.75
C THR A 146 2.78 -2.15 -10.73
N VAL A 147 4.01 -2.65 -10.72
CA VAL A 147 5.09 -2.14 -9.87
C VAL A 147 5.40 -0.68 -10.20
N TRP A 148 5.63 -0.36 -11.47
CA TRP A 148 5.99 0.99 -11.87
C TRP A 148 4.88 2.00 -11.63
N ALA A 149 3.61 1.63 -11.81
CA ALA A 149 2.46 2.49 -11.53
C ALA A 149 2.42 2.89 -10.05
N TRP A 150 2.77 1.98 -9.14
CA TRP A 150 2.86 2.31 -7.71
C TRP A 150 4.11 3.13 -7.37
N LEU A 151 5.26 2.80 -7.96
CA LEU A 151 6.49 3.59 -7.77
C LEU A 151 6.33 5.03 -8.27
N ASP A 152 5.64 5.27 -9.38
CA ASP A 152 5.33 6.64 -9.83
C ASP A 152 4.48 7.41 -8.80
N VAL A 153 3.52 6.74 -8.14
CA VAL A 153 2.73 7.35 -7.06
C VAL A 153 3.62 7.73 -5.88
N LEU A 154 4.50 6.83 -5.45
CA LEU A 154 5.46 7.12 -4.37
C LEU A 154 6.46 8.22 -4.78
N GLY A 155 6.90 8.25 -6.03
CA GLY A 155 7.84 9.25 -6.55
C GLY A 155 7.21 10.62 -6.80
N ALA A 156 5.92 10.71 -7.10
CA ALA A 156 5.23 11.99 -7.04
C ALA A 156 4.96 12.41 -5.59
N ASN A 157 4.97 11.45 -4.66
CA ASN A 157 4.74 11.71 -3.24
C ASN A 157 5.82 12.56 -2.58
N SER A 158 7.07 12.40 -3.01
CA SER A 158 8.20 13.16 -2.48
C SER A 158 8.12 14.66 -2.75
N ASP A 159 7.41 15.09 -3.80
CA ASP A 159 7.47 16.48 -4.26
C ASP A 159 6.12 17.21 -4.37
N TRP A 160 4.96 16.62 -3.98
CA TRP A 160 3.56 17.07 -4.24
C TRP A 160 3.39 18.53 -4.69
N SER A 161 3.83 18.83 -5.91
CA SER A 161 3.46 20.07 -6.57
C SER A 161 2.05 19.85 -7.09
N ARG A 162 1.20 20.89 -7.04
CA ARG A 162 -0.15 20.84 -7.63
C ARG A 162 -0.10 20.32 -9.08
N GLY A 163 1.01 20.55 -9.80
CA GLY A 163 1.28 20.00 -11.13
C GLY A 163 1.54 18.48 -11.17
N GLY A 164 2.33 17.92 -10.24
CA GLY A 164 2.62 16.49 -10.18
C GLY A 164 1.39 15.63 -9.86
N VAL A 165 0.56 16.10 -8.93
CA VAL A 165 -0.71 15.45 -8.56
C VAL A 165 -1.71 15.50 -9.69
N ARG A 166 -1.85 16.68 -10.34
CA ARG A 166 -2.71 16.85 -11.51
C ARG A 166 -2.26 15.97 -12.67
N LYS A 167 -0.95 15.84 -12.89
CA LYS A 167 -0.39 14.92 -13.89
C LYS A 167 -0.71 13.46 -13.57
N LEU A 168 -0.64 13.03 -12.32
CA LEU A 168 -0.99 11.67 -11.89
C LEU A 168 -2.50 11.38 -11.98
N ILE A 169 -3.35 12.33 -11.59
CA ILE A 169 -4.82 12.21 -11.65
C ILE A 169 -5.28 12.06 -13.10
N HIS A 170 -4.69 12.83 -14.02
CA HIS A 170 -5.02 12.84 -15.44
C HIS A 170 -4.18 11.86 -16.27
N GLN A 171 -3.10 11.30 -15.72
CA GLN A 171 -2.44 10.13 -16.28
C GLN A 171 -3.42 8.96 -16.15
N LEU A 172 -4.21 8.79 -17.22
CA LEU A 172 -4.58 7.45 -17.66
C LEU A 172 -3.29 6.64 -17.69
N ASP A 173 -3.31 5.41 -17.20
CA ASP A 173 -2.15 4.53 -17.21
C ASP A 173 -1.77 4.20 -18.67
N GLN A 174 -1.12 5.16 -19.37
CA GLN A 174 -0.62 5.02 -20.73
C GLN A 174 0.57 4.05 -20.79
N ARG A 175 1.05 3.60 -19.63
CA ARG A 175 2.13 2.63 -19.47
C ARG A 175 1.66 1.18 -19.68
N THR A 176 0.39 0.93 -20.00
CA THR A 176 -0.17 -0.43 -20.07
C THR A 176 -0.08 -1.09 -21.43
N ASN A 177 0.83 -0.63 -22.28
CA ASN A 177 1.23 -1.38 -23.47
C ASN A 177 2.65 -1.87 -23.21
N CYS A 178 2.86 -3.17 -23.00
CA CYS A 178 4.20 -3.74 -22.74
C CYS A 178 5.23 -3.35 -23.82
N ALA A 179 4.77 -3.03 -25.04
CA ALA A 179 5.59 -2.46 -26.11
C ALA A 179 6.30 -1.14 -25.74
N ARG A 180 5.78 -0.37 -24.76
CA ARG A 180 6.38 0.89 -24.27
C ARG A 180 7.30 0.71 -23.05
N HIS A 181 7.38 -0.47 -22.43
CA HIS A 181 8.28 -0.69 -21.27
C HIS A 181 9.75 -0.77 -21.64
N GLN A 182 10.06 -0.91 -22.93
CA GLN A 182 11.42 -0.78 -23.42
C GLN A 182 11.98 0.64 -23.26
N GLY A 183 11.16 1.64 -22.87
CA GLY A 183 11.53 3.06 -22.97
C GLY A 183 11.92 3.81 -21.68
N ALA A 184 11.31 3.55 -20.52
CA ALA A 184 11.67 4.33 -19.32
C ALA A 184 11.23 3.65 -18.00
N ALA A 185 12.22 3.37 -17.15
CA ALA A 185 11.99 3.10 -15.73
C ALA A 185 11.20 4.25 -15.07
N PRO A 186 10.46 3.99 -13.98
CA PRO A 186 9.80 5.05 -13.21
C PRO A 186 10.81 6.09 -12.72
N SER A 187 10.35 7.32 -12.52
CA SER A 187 11.16 8.44 -12.03
C SER A 187 11.96 8.01 -10.80
N SER A 188 13.26 8.32 -10.72
CA SER A 188 14.09 8.00 -9.55
C SER A 188 13.59 8.66 -8.24
N ALA A 189 12.65 9.59 -8.31
CA ALA A 189 12.02 10.22 -7.16
C ALA A 189 11.36 9.24 -6.18
N TRP A 190 10.95 8.04 -6.62
CA TRP A 190 10.44 7.00 -5.70
C TRP A 190 11.49 6.51 -4.72
N LYS A 191 12.78 6.68 -5.02
CA LYS A 191 13.90 6.36 -4.12
C LYS A 191 13.94 7.26 -2.89
N ASN A 192 13.25 8.40 -2.91
CA ASN A 192 13.07 9.29 -1.76
C ASN A 192 11.98 8.81 -0.79
N TRP A 193 11.45 7.59 -0.96
CA TRP A 193 10.51 7.02 -0.02
C TRP A 193 10.98 6.87 1.43
N PRO A 194 12.26 6.96 1.85
CA PRO A 194 12.60 6.89 3.27
C PRO A 194 11.87 7.94 4.12
N ASN A 195 11.41 9.04 3.50
CA ASN A 195 10.52 10.03 4.11
C ASN A 195 9.06 9.56 4.27
N PHE A 196 8.75 8.37 3.74
CA PHE A 196 7.47 7.65 3.76
C PHE A 196 7.77 6.18 4.13
N ALA A 197 7.95 5.91 5.43
CA ALA A 197 8.70 4.78 5.98
C ALA A 197 8.33 3.35 5.52
N ASN A 198 7.29 3.15 4.71
CA ASN A 198 6.90 1.85 4.16
C ASN A 198 6.53 1.94 2.67
N LEU A 199 6.75 0.85 1.94
CA LEU A 199 6.35 0.69 0.55
C LEU A 199 4.83 0.65 0.31
N LEU A 200 4.04 0.40 1.35
CA LEU A 200 2.58 0.24 1.29
C LEU A 200 1.87 1.22 2.23
N PRO A 201 2.11 2.54 2.10
CA PRO A 201 1.50 3.56 2.95
C PRO A 201 -0.02 3.53 2.87
N ALA A 202 -0.69 3.95 3.95
CA ALA A 202 -2.14 4.13 3.94
C ALA A 202 -2.53 5.22 2.94
N ILE A 203 -3.74 5.09 2.39
CA ILE A 203 -4.35 6.08 1.51
C ILE A 203 -5.63 6.52 2.20
N ASP A 204 -5.77 7.83 2.43
CA ASP A 204 -6.96 8.38 3.05
C ASP A 204 -8.19 8.33 2.12
N ARG A 205 -9.30 8.96 2.53
CA ARG A 205 -10.52 9.02 1.70
C ARG A 205 -10.39 9.88 0.45
N TRP A 206 -9.42 10.77 0.43
CA TRP A 206 -9.19 11.75 -0.63
C TRP A 206 -8.05 11.36 -1.57
N GLY A 207 -7.31 10.29 -1.27
CA GLY A 207 -6.19 9.80 -2.08
C GLY A 207 -4.82 10.28 -1.61
N TRP A 208 -4.71 10.90 -0.43
CA TRP A 208 -3.42 11.28 0.14
C TRP A 208 -2.73 10.08 0.77
N VAL A 209 -1.43 9.98 0.50
CA VAL A 209 -0.55 8.96 1.08
C VAL A 209 -0.15 9.42 2.47
N GLU A 210 -0.50 8.64 3.50
CA GLU A 210 -0.18 8.98 4.87
C GLU A 210 1.31 8.72 5.16
N PRO A 211 2.12 9.76 5.46
CA PRO A 211 3.57 9.62 5.55
C PRO A 211 4.05 8.78 6.74
N TYR A 212 3.22 8.65 7.78
CA TYR A 212 3.59 8.07 9.07
C TYR A 212 2.88 6.76 9.42
N SER A 213 2.03 6.20 8.56
CA SER A 213 1.41 4.92 8.85
C SER A 213 2.45 3.80 8.71
N SER A 214 3.15 3.49 9.80
CA SER A 214 3.68 2.15 10.08
C SER A 214 2.64 1.14 9.62
N MET A 215 3.00 0.17 8.78
CA MET A 215 2.08 -0.92 8.44
C MET A 215 1.64 -1.62 9.73
N HIS A 216 0.50 -1.21 10.28
CA HIS A 216 -0.17 -1.97 11.31
C HIS A 216 -0.46 -3.35 10.69
N PRO A 217 -0.22 -4.46 11.39
CA PRO A 217 -0.49 -5.81 10.88
C PRO A 217 -1.91 -6.01 10.33
N SER A 218 -2.87 -5.18 10.78
CA SER A 218 -4.23 -5.12 10.23
C SER A 218 -4.27 -4.66 8.76
N SER A 219 -3.39 -3.77 8.29
CA SER A 219 -3.44 -3.22 6.94
C SER A 219 -3.10 -4.26 5.86
N LEU A 220 -2.10 -5.13 6.08
CA LEU A 220 -1.83 -6.23 5.15
C LEU A 220 -2.92 -7.29 5.19
N SER A 221 -3.49 -7.54 6.36
CA SER A 221 -4.60 -8.48 6.51
C SER A 221 -5.85 -7.97 5.78
N THR A 222 -6.14 -6.67 5.84
CA THR A 222 -7.20 -6.03 5.06
C THR A 222 -6.92 -6.11 3.55
N LEU A 223 -5.68 -5.85 3.12
CA LEU A 223 -5.31 -5.97 1.70
C LEU A 223 -5.47 -7.40 1.20
N ILE A 224 -5.06 -8.41 1.97
CA ILE A 224 -5.22 -9.83 1.61
C ILE A 224 -6.70 -10.18 1.42
N LYS A 225 -7.58 -9.76 2.33
CA LYS A 225 -9.03 -9.94 2.18
C LYS A 225 -9.59 -9.23 0.94
N GLN A 226 -9.06 -8.04 0.61
CA GLN A 226 -9.45 -7.31 -0.60
C GLN A 226 -8.97 -8.01 -1.87
N LEU A 227 -7.85 -8.73 -1.85
CA LEU A 227 -7.41 -9.58 -2.96
C LEU A 227 -8.34 -10.76 -3.15
N GLU A 228 -8.71 -11.45 -2.06
CA GLU A 228 -9.70 -12.54 -2.11
C GLU A 228 -11.01 -12.05 -2.74
N LEU A 229 -11.54 -10.91 -2.25
CA LEU A 229 -12.77 -10.34 -2.79
C LEU A 229 -12.66 -9.94 -4.26
N LEU A 230 -11.55 -9.29 -4.66
CA LEU A 230 -11.33 -8.89 -6.06
C LEU A 230 -11.21 -10.09 -6.99
N TYR A 231 -10.67 -11.20 -6.50
CA TYR A 231 -10.56 -12.44 -7.26
C TYR A 231 -11.91 -13.18 -7.36
N GLU A 232 -12.65 -13.29 -6.26
CA GLU A 232 -13.95 -13.98 -6.21
C GLU A 232 -15.04 -13.22 -6.97
N THR A 233 -15.04 -11.88 -6.86
CA THR A 233 -16.01 -11.01 -7.52
C THR A 233 -15.26 -9.95 -8.34
N PRO A 234 -14.69 -10.34 -9.49
CA PRO A 234 -14.05 -9.37 -10.36
C PRO A 234 -15.11 -8.37 -10.84
N PRO A 235 -14.79 -7.07 -10.84
CA PRO A 235 -15.70 -6.06 -11.35
C PRO A 235 -15.98 -6.32 -12.83
N GLU A 236 -17.24 -6.15 -13.24
CA GLU A 236 -17.58 -6.22 -14.65
C GLU A 236 -16.78 -5.17 -15.44
N PRO A 237 -16.28 -5.52 -16.64
CA PRO A 237 -15.62 -4.56 -17.50
C PRO A 237 -16.65 -3.49 -17.91
N VAL A 238 -16.62 -2.35 -17.24
CA VAL A 238 -17.37 -1.17 -17.66
C VAL A 238 -16.70 -0.68 -18.95
N GLU A 239 -17.41 -0.77 -20.07
CA GLU A 239 -16.98 -0.08 -21.29
C GLU A 239 -16.81 1.40 -20.96
N ASP A 240 -15.60 1.93 -21.15
CA ASP A 240 -15.38 3.36 -21.02
C ASP A 240 -16.36 4.03 -22.01
N PRO A 241 -17.26 4.92 -21.53
CA PRO A 241 -18.07 5.70 -22.45
C PRO A 241 -17.13 6.37 -23.44
N LEU A 242 -17.47 6.29 -24.74
CA LEU A 242 -16.71 6.95 -25.81
C LEU A 242 -16.31 8.35 -25.33
N PRO A 243 -15.06 8.79 -25.58
CA PRO A 243 -14.62 10.11 -25.15
C PRO A 243 -15.66 11.12 -25.59
N LEU A 244 -16.38 11.70 -24.63
CA LEU A 244 -17.24 12.83 -24.92
C LEU A 244 -16.34 13.85 -25.64
N PRO A 245 -16.78 14.41 -26.78
CA PRO A 245 -16.03 15.47 -27.45
C PRO A 245 -15.65 16.49 -26.37
N PRO A 246 -14.43 17.04 -26.38
CA PRO A 246 -13.95 17.92 -25.34
C PRO A 246 -15.03 18.97 -25.12
N VAL A 247 -15.73 18.86 -23.97
CA VAL A 247 -16.66 19.89 -23.56
C VAL A 247 -15.76 21.09 -23.45
N SER A 248 -15.95 22.04 -24.38
CA SER A 248 -15.19 23.28 -24.42
C SER A 248 -15.15 23.76 -22.99
N ALA A 249 -13.95 23.81 -22.39
CA ALA A 249 -13.81 24.16 -20.97
C ALA A 249 -14.75 25.33 -20.72
N SER A 250 -15.77 25.14 -19.88
CA SER A 250 -16.79 26.16 -19.66
C SER A 250 -16.02 27.42 -19.34
N ARG A 251 -16.02 28.38 -20.28
CA ARG A 251 -15.25 29.61 -20.13
C ARG A 251 -15.94 30.34 -18.99
N ILE A 252 -15.39 30.20 -17.80
CA ILE A 252 -15.83 30.94 -16.61
C ILE A 252 -15.87 32.39 -17.07
N SER A 253 -17.05 32.99 -17.05
CA SER A 253 -17.18 34.38 -17.45
C SER A 253 -16.38 35.25 -16.46
N PRO A 254 -15.91 36.44 -16.87
CA PRO A 254 -15.24 37.36 -15.95
C PRO A 254 -16.07 37.64 -14.68
N GLU A 255 -17.39 37.61 -14.79
CA GLU A 255 -18.32 37.76 -13.66
C GLU A 255 -18.37 36.54 -12.74
N GLU A 256 -18.27 35.33 -13.30
CA GLU A 256 -18.21 34.09 -12.53
C GLU A 256 -16.86 33.94 -11.82
N GLU A 257 -15.77 34.34 -12.48
CA GLU A 257 -14.44 34.42 -11.87
C GLU A 257 -14.42 35.43 -10.71
N ALA A 258 -14.99 36.63 -10.90
CA ALA A 258 -15.12 37.64 -9.85
C ALA A 258 -15.93 37.13 -8.65
N ARG A 259 -17.02 36.37 -8.88
CA ARG A 259 -17.82 35.76 -7.81
C ARG A 259 -17.05 34.68 -7.05
N ILE A 260 -16.29 33.84 -7.76
CA ILE A 260 -15.45 32.80 -7.14
C ILE A 260 -14.37 33.44 -6.27
N LEU A 261 -13.70 34.48 -6.76
CA LEU A 261 -12.66 35.20 -6.02
C LEU A 261 -13.21 35.91 -4.79
N ALA A 262 -14.33 36.64 -4.92
CA ALA A 262 -14.98 37.28 -3.79
C ALA A 262 -15.38 36.28 -2.69
N ARG A 263 -15.86 35.08 -3.08
CA ARG A 263 -16.19 34.02 -2.14
C ARG A 263 -14.95 33.43 -1.47
N ALA A 264 -13.84 33.28 -2.21
CA ALA A 264 -12.58 32.82 -1.65
C ALA A 264 -12.02 33.82 -0.63
N ASP A 265 -12.11 35.13 -0.91
CA ASP A 265 -11.68 36.19 -0.01
C ASP A 265 -12.53 36.22 1.28
N GLU A 266 -13.85 36.04 1.16
CA GLU A 266 -14.73 35.92 2.33
C GLU A 266 -14.35 34.72 3.21
N VAL A 267 -14.08 33.56 2.61
CA VAL A 267 -13.65 32.36 3.35
C VAL A 267 -12.30 32.59 4.02
N ASN A 268 -11.34 33.19 3.31
CA ASN A 268 -10.04 33.53 3.87
C ASN A 268 -10.14 34.53 5.04
N ALA A 269 -11.00 35.54 4.92
CA ALA A 269 -11.25 36.50 6.00
C ALA A 269 -11.86 35.82 7.24
N ARG A 270 -12.80 34.88 7.05
CA ARG A 270 -13.38 34.10 8.15
C ARG A 270 -12.35 33.20 8.82
N VAL A 271 -11.50 32.52 8.05
CA VAL A 271 -10.42 31.69 8.59
C VAL A 271 -9.41 32.55 9.35
N ALA A 272 -9.01 33.70 8.82
CA ALA A 272 -8.10 34.64 9.49
C ALA A 272 -8.69 35.27 10.76
N ALA A 273 -10.02 35.45 10.83
CA ALA A 273 -10.70 35.87 12.06
C ALA A 273 -10.66 34.76 13.12
N LEU A 274 -11.02 33.53 12.74
CA LEU A 274 -10.98 32.37 13.64
C LEU A 274 -9.57 32.08 14.16
N LEU A 275 -8.54 32.18 13.31
CA LEU A 275 -7.15 32.00 13.72
C LEU A 275 -6.64 33.09 14.66
N ARG A 276 -7.23 34.29 14.66
CA ARG A 276 -6.91 35.37 15.61
C ARG A 276 -7.67 35.25 16.93
N GLU A 277 -8.81 34.60 16.93
CA GLU A 277 -9.65 34.41 18.12
C GLU A 277 -9.21 33.19 18.95
N TYR A 278 -8.60 32.18 18.31
CA TYR A 278 -8.23 30.91 18.93
C TYR A 278 -6.74 30.53 18.79
N GLY A 279 -5.89 31.44 18.30
CA GLY A 279 -4.43 31.31 18.25
C GLY A 279 -3.75 32.24 19.23
#